data_AF-A0AA96WH31-F1
#
_entry.id   AF-A0AA96WH31-F1
#
_cell.length_a   1.000
_cell.length_b   1.000
_cell.length_c   1.000
_cell.angle_alpha   90.00
_cell.angle_beta   90.00
_cell.angle_gamma   90.00
#
_symmetry.space_group_name_H-M   'P 1'
#
loop_
_entity.id
_entity.type
_entity.pdbx_description
1 polymer ?
#
loop_
_entity_poly.entity_id
_entity_poly.type
_entity_poly.pdbx_seq_one_letter_code
_entity_poly.pdbx_strand_id
1 'polypeptide(L)'
;MTFTNSNQLIQVFPADTLPFMQSNDSIELSPLPLQRPVLLIGHGSRDLEGRQGLLDFATAYQALDSSRPVIPCFLELTEPTIQQGVDQCVELGYTDLSALPILLFAARHNKFDVTNELDRARLRHPQVKFHYGRHFGITPALLDLWHTRLEELDRPEWNPRGIARQDTVLLFVGRGSSDPDANGDVFKMARMLWEGSGYQTVETCFIGITHPRLEEGFRRARLYEPKRIIVLPYFLFTGALVKKIFMITAEQQELYPDISMVYLPEMGLHPQLFQVLREREIETQLGQVQMNCEMCKFRLAAVGQGGHHHHDHAHDDHAHHHDHSDSPRSHSHNPSHGDRHAHSHDHAHSHDHPASDPYAEPEQYHQRIWQVP
;
A
#
# COMPACT_ATOMS: atom_id res chain seq x y z
N MET A 1 0.27 -21.06 -1.66
CA MET A 1 0.32 -22.16 -2.65
C MET A 1 0.88 -21.65 -3.98
N THR A 2 1.93 -22.26 -4.53
CA THR A 2 2.18 -22.19 -5.98
C THR A 2 0.95 -22.79 -6.66
N PHE A 3 0.24 -22.01 -7.48
CA PHE A 3 -0.87 -22.55 -8.27
C PHE A 3 -0.29 -23.62 -9.19
N THR A 4 -0.38 -24.90 -8.80
CA THR A 4 0.22 -26.00 -9.55
C THR A 4 -0.68 -26.34 -10.73
N ASN A 5 -0.06 -26.39 -11.92
CA ASN A 5 -0.64 -26.60 -13.26
C ASN A 5 -1.45 -27.90 -13.46
N SER A 6 -1.66 -28.72 -12.44
CA SER A 6 -2.05 -30.12 -12.63
C SER A 6 -3.55 -30.38 -12.80
N ASN A 7 -4.42 -29.37 -12.77
CA ASN A 7 -5.86 -29.58 -13.01
C ASN A 7 -6.68 -28.36 -13.48
N GLN A 8 -6.05 -27.27 -13.92
CA GLN A 8 -6.76 -26.02 -14.21
C GLN A 8 -6.53 -25.56 -15.65
N LEU A 9 -7.60 -25.10 -16.30
CA LEU A 9 -7.63 -24.68 -17.71
C LEU A 9 -6.84 -23.38 -17.98
N ILE A 10 -6.35 -22.71 -16.95
CA ILE A 10 -5.59 -21.46 -17.05
C ILE A 10 -4.10 -21.75 -16.98
N GLN A 11 -3.32 -21.09 -17.84
CA GLN A 11 -1.86 -21.07 -17.69
C GLN A 11 -1.48 -20.10 -16.56
N VAL A 12 -0.89 -20.62 -15.48
CA VAL A 12 -0.36 -19.80 -14.39
C VAL A 12 1.14 -19.64 -14.56
N PHE A 13 1.59 -18.40 -14.68
CA PHE A 13 3.01 -18.10 -14.66
C PHE A 13 3.56 -18.32 -13.23
N PRO A 14 4.64 -19.09 -13.03
CA PRO A 14 5.15 -19.38 -11.71
C PRO A 14 5.74 -18.12 -11.08
N ALA A 15 5.51 -17.94 -9.77
CA ALA A 15 6.16 -16.87 -9.03
C ALA A 15 7.70 -17.07 -8.96
N ASP A 16 8.14 -18.34 -9.01
CA ASP A 16 9.52 -18.77 -8.76
C ASP A 16 10.38 -18.92 -10.04
N THR A 17 9.80 -18.83 -11.25
CA THR A 17 10.55 -18.98 -12.53
C THR A 17 11.21 -17.70 -13.02
N LEU A 18 11.09 -16.61 -12.25
CA LEU A 18 11.89 -15.41 -12.49
C LEU A 18 13.27 -15.63 -11.87
N PRO A 19 14.36 -15.12 -12.49
CA PRO A 19 15.74 -15.40 -12.10
C PRO A 19 16.04 -14.80 -10.71
N PHE A 20 15.62 -15.49 -9.67
CA PHE A 20 15.99 -15.23 -8.28
C PHE A 20 16.61 -16.48 -7.64
N MET A 21 16.28 -17.68 -8.15
CA MET A 21 16.91 -18.93 -7.73
C MET A 21 18.03 -19.43 -8.64
N GLN A 22 18.26 -18.82 -9.81
CA GLN A 22 19.25 -19.31 -10.78
C GLN A 22 20.38 -18.31 -11.13
N SER A 23 20.24 -17.01 -10.85
CA SER A 23 21.31 -16.03 -11.06
C SER A 23 21.92 -15.61 -9.72
N ASN A 24 23.24 -15.81 -9.60
CA ASN A 24 24.10 -15.32 -8.51
C ASN A 24 24.23 -13.78 -8.45
N ASP A 25 23.29 -13.02 -9.04
CA ASP A 25 23.35 -11.57 -9.03
C ASP A 25 22.87 -11.06 -7.67
N SER A 26 23.83 -10.82 -6.77
CA SER A 26 23.59 -10.17 -5.49
C SER A 26 22.89 -8.84 -5.73
N ILE A 27 21.70 -8.64 -5.13
CA ILE A 27 21.05 -7.32 -5.12
C ILE A 27 22.00 -6.34 -4.41
N GLU A 28 22.58 -5.42 -5.16
CA GLU A 28 23.40 -4.35 -4.59
C GLU A 28 22.47 -3.19 -4.19
N LEU A 29 22.30 -2.99 -2.89
CA LEU A 29 21.51 -1.89 -2.34
C LEU A 29 22.43 -0.69 -2.09
N SER A 30 21.97 0.50 -2.45
CA SER A 30 22.68 1.75 -2.10
C SER A 30 22.85 1.84 -0.58
N PRO A 31 24.01 2.29 -0.08
CA PRO A 31 24.27 2.34 1.36
C PRO A 31 23.30 3.29 2.08
N LEU A 32 22.89 2.92 3.30
CA LEU A 32 22.05 3.79 4.11
C LEU A 32 22.86 4.95 4.69
N PRO A 33 22.35 6.20 4.62
CA PRO A 33 23.03 7.34 5.23
C PRO A 33 23.01 7.30 6.77
N LEU A 34 22.02 6.64 7.37
CA LEU A 34 21.86 6.50 8.82
C LEU A 34 21.50 5.05 9.18
N GLN A 35 21.95 4.58 10.35
CA GLN A 35 21.57 3.29 10.92
C GLN A 35 20.28 3.39 11.75
N ARG A 36 19.28 4.10 11.21
CA ARG A 36 17.99 4.30 11.88
C ARG A 36 17.12 3.06 11.72
N PRO A 37 16.50 2.49 12.78
CA PRO A 37 15.54 1.41 12.66
C PRO A 37 14.39 1.80 11.72
N VAL A 38 13.85 0.84 10.98
CA VAL A 38 12.66 1.06 10.14
C VAL A 38 11.51 0.19 10.61
N LEU A 39 10.34 0.82 10.71
CA LEU A 39 9.05 0.15 10.78
C LEU A 39 8.54 -0.05 9.36
N LEU A 40 8.41 -1.30 8.91
CA LEU A 40 7.74 -1.63 7.65
C LEU A 40 6.25 -1.84 7.92
N ILE A 41 5.43 -0.87 7.53
CA ILE A 41 4.02 -0.80 7.91
C ILE A 41 3.16 -1.33 6.76
N GLY A 42 2.68 -2.56 6.89
CA GLY A 42 1.67 -3.10 6.00
C GLY A 42 0.26 -2.71 6.43
N HIS A 43 -0.70 -2.85 5.52
CA HIS A 43 -2.11 -2.68 5.86
C HIS A 43 -2.61 -3.74 6.85
N GLY A 44 -2.22 -4.99 6.62
CA GLY A 44 -2.71 -6.16 7.36
C GLY A 44 -3.62 -7.03 6.52
N SER A 45 -3.71 -8.31 6.91
CA SER A 45 -4.49 -9.32 6.22
C SER A 45 -5.05 -10.32 7.23
N ARG A 46 -6.32 -10.69 7.06
CA ARG A 46 -6.92 -11.83 7.78
C ARG A 46 -6.44 -13.17 7.22
N ASP A 47 -6.00 -13.18 5.96
CA ASP A 47 -5.37 -14.35 5.34
C ASP A 47 -3.92 -14.46 5.84
N LEU A 48 -3.58 -15.64 6.39
CA LEU A 48 -2.28 -15.91 7.00
C LEU A 48 -1.12 -15.85 5.99
N GLU A 49 -1.32 -16.27 4.74
CA GLU A 49 -0.28 -16.17 3.72
C GLU A 49 -0.03 -14.70 3.35
N GLY A 50 -1.09 -13.89 3.28
CA GLY A 50 -0.96 -12.45 3.06
C GLY A 50 -0.23 -11.73 4.20
N ARG A 51 -0.45 -12.13 5.46
CA ARG A 51 0.33 -11.66 6.61
C ARG A 51 1.80 -12.08 6.47
N GLN A 52 2.03 -13.36 6.18
CA GLN A 52 3.38 -13.92 6.09
C GLN A 52 4.21 -13.24 5.00
N GLY A 53 3.61 -12.85 3.88
CA GLY A 53 4.30 -12.14 2.80
C GLY A 53 5.05 -10.88 3.26
N LEU A 54 4.46 -10.04 4.12
CA LEU A 54 5.17 -8.87 4.66
C LEU A 54 6.30 -9.28 5.63
N LEU A 55 6.06 -10.29 6.47
CA LEU A 55 7.06 -10.77 7.42
C LEU A 55 8.28 -11.32 6.68
N ASP A 56 8.07 -12.16 5.67
CA ASP A 56 9.13 -12.71 4.82
C ASP A 56 9.86 -11.61 4.07
N PHE A 57 9.14 -10.62 3.54
CA PHE A 57 9.73 -9.45 2.89
C PHE A 57 10.62 -8.64 3.83
N ALA A 58 10.20 -8.43 5.09
CA ALA A 58 10.99 -7.76 6.11
C ALA A 58 12.24 -8.57 6.49
N THR A 59 12.10 -9.89 6.66
CA THR A 59 13.23 -10.79 6.94
C THR A 59 14.24 -10.79 5.80
N ALA A 60 13.79 -10.87 4.54
CA ALA A 60 14.66 -10.81 3.38
C ALA A 60 15.39 -9.46 3.31
N TYR A 61 14.68 -8.35 3.54
CA TYR A 61 15.30 -7.02 3.53
C TYR A 61 16.32 -6.83 4.66
N GLN A 62 16.03 -7.35 5.86
CA GLN A 62 16.97 -7.37 6.99
C GLN A 62 18.24 -8.16 6.67
N ALA A 63 18.13 -9.26 5.91
CA ALA A 63 19.26 -10.09 5.52
C ALA A 63 20.16 -9.43 4.48
N LEU A 64 19.61 -8.55 3.63
CA LEU A 64 20.39 -7.76 2.67
C LEU A 64 21.25 -6.68 3.34
N ASP A 65 20.84 -6.18 4.50
CA ASP A 65 21.56 -5.15 5.27
C ASP A 65 21.24 -5.23 6.76
N SER A 66 22.20 -5.73 7.55
CA SER A 66 22.07 -5.91 9.00
C SER A 66 22.52 -4.71 9.83
N SER A 67 22.81 -3.56 9.20
CA SER A 67 23.30 -2.36 9.90
C SER A 67 22.30 -1.74 10.88
N ARG A 68 21.02 -2.11 10.79
CA ARG A 68 19.96 -1.65 11.71
C ARG A 68 18.81 -2.68 11.79
N PRO A 69 17.90 -2.57 12.77
CA PRO A 69 16.66 -3.35 12.84
C PRO A 69 15.57 -2.98 11.82
N VAL A 70 15.02 -3.98 11.14
CA VAL A 70 13.84 -3.90 10.26
C VAL A 70 12.66 -4.56 10.98
N ILE A 71 11.66 -3.77 11.35
CA ILE A 71 10.53 -4.21 12.16
C ILE A 71 9.24 -4.21 11.32
N PRO A 72 8.72 -5.37 10.89
CA PRO A 72 7.41 -5.40 10.23
C PRO A 72 6.30 -5.17 11.24
N CYS A 73 5.31 -4.37 10.86
CA CYS A 73 4.08 -4.18 11.62
C CYS A 73 2.90 -3.88 10.71
N PHE A 74 1.70 -3.94 11.27
CA PHE A 74 0.46 -3.83 10.53
C PHE A 74 -0.42 -2.73 11.14
N LEU A 75 -1.08 -1.99 10.24
CA LEU A 75 -2.07 -0.98 10.61
C LEU A 75 -3.29 -1.63 11.29
N GLU A 76 -3.80 -2.72 10.74
CA GLU A 76 -5.01 -3.38 11.21
C GLU A 76 -5.03 -4.88 10.91
N LEU A 77 -6.10 -5.57 11.32
CA LEU A 77 -6.45 -6.98 11.02
C LEU A 77 -5.53 -8.06 11.58
N THR A 78 -4.25 -7.75 11.83
CA THR A 78 -3.26 -8.73 12.26
C THR A 78 -2.13 -8.08 13.05
N GLU A 79 -1.28 -8.91 13.64
CA GLU A 79 -0.17 -8.52 14.51
C GLU A 79 1.19 -8.84 13.87
N PRO A 80 2.27 -8.14 14.23
CA PRO A 80 2.33 -7.09 15.26
C PRO A 80 1.74 -5.74 14.81
N THR A 81 1.08 -5.03 15.72
CA THR A 81 0.56 -3.67 15.51
C THR A 81 1.67 -2.64 15.40
N ILE A 82 1.37 -1.45 14.85
CA ILE A 82 2.32 -0.33 14.81
C ILE A 82 2.85 -0.01 16.22
N GLN A 83 1.97 0.03 17.24
CA GLN A 83 2.38 0.26 18.63
C GLN A 83 3.37 -0.80 19.12
N GLN A 84 3.11 -2.09 18.87
CA GLN A 84 4.03 -3.17 19.27
C GLN A 84 5.39 -3.05 18.56
N GLY A 85 5.41 -2.66 17.28
CA GLY A 85 6.66 -2.37 16.57
C GLY A 85 7.44 -1.19 17.16
N VAL A 86 6.74 -0.13 17.59
CA VAL A 86 7.36 1.01 18.28
C VAL A 86 7.89 0.60 19.66
N ASP A 87 7.10 -0.15 20.44
CA ASP A 87 7.50 -0.67 21.76
C ASP A 87 8.81 -1.46 21.63
N GLN A 88 8.92 -2.35 20.64
CA GLN A 88 10.13 -3.13 20.38
C GLN A 88 11.34 -2.25 20.06
N CYS A 89 11.18 -1.21 19.23
CA CYS A 89 12.26 -0.27 18.95
C CYS A 89 12.73 0.49 20.20
N VAL A 90 11.79 0.90 21.06
CA VAL A 90 12.10 1.61 22.31
C VAL A 90 12.79 0.68 23.32
N GLU A 91 12.37 -0.58 23.42
CA GLU A 91 13.03 -1.59 24.25
C GLU A 91 14.48 -1.85 23.83
N LEU A 92 14.78 -1.72 22.53
CA LEU A 92 16.13 -1.77 21.98
C LEU A 92 16.92 -0.45 22.15
N GLY A 93 16.33 0.58 22.76
CA GLY A 93 16.97 1.86 23.06
C GLY A 93 16.90 2.91 21.95
N TYR A 94 16.08 2.71 20.92
CA TYR A 94 15.94 3.67 19.82
C TYR A 94 14.92 4.77 20.12
N THR A 95 15.26 5.99 19.75
CA THR A 95 14.40 7.18 19.88
C THR A 95 14.11 7.88 18.55
N ASP A 96 14.84 7.57 17.49
CA ASP A 96 14.57 8.04 16.13
C ASP A 96 14.19 6.87 15.24
N LEU A 97 12.98 6.86 14.67
CA LEU A 97 12.45 5.74 13.87
C LEU A 97 12.02 6.19 12.48
N SER A 98 12.39 5.44 11.45
CA SER A 98 11.79 5.58 10.11
C SER A 98 10.51 4.75 10.04
N ALA A 99 9.41 5.33 9.58
CA ALA A 99 8.14 4.64 9.39
C ALA A 99 7.80 4.59 7.90
N LEU A 100 7.90 3.40 7.29
CA LEU A 100 7.72 3.19 5.86
C LEU A 100 6.45 2.39 5.57
N PRO A 101 5.45 2.99 4.89
CA PRO A 101 4.27 2.28 4.45
C PRO A 101 4.58 1.36 3.26
N ILE A 102 4.34 0.06 3.42
CA ILE A 102 4.52 -0.97 2.39
C ILE A 102 3.23 -1.11 1.58
N LEU A 103 2.98 -0.09 0.77
CA LEU A 103 1.77 0.09 -0.03
C LEU A 103 2.16 0.51 -1.46
N LEU A 104 1.40 0.06 -2.45
CA LEU A 104 1.64 0.42 -3.86
C LEU A 104 1.21 1.84 -4.19
N PHE A 105 0.07 2.30 -3.65
CA PHE A 105 -0.50 3.62 -3.91
C PHE A 105 -0.92 4.31 -2.60
N ALA A 106 -0.83 5.64 -2.55
CA ALA A 106 -1.25 6.42 -1.39
C ALA A 106 -2.77 6.56 -1.32
N ALA A 107 -3.39 5.69 -0.52
CA ALA A 107 -4.80 5.78 -0.13
C ALA A 107 -4.95 6.40 1.28
N ARG A 108 -6.19 6.39 1.80
CA ARG A 108 -6.53 6.76 3.19
C ARG A 108 -5.55 6.21 4.22
N HIS A 109 -5.19 4.93 4.10
CA HIS A 109 -4.32 4.26 5.06
C HIS A 109 -2.94 4.93 5.19
N ASN A 110 -2.37 5.39 4.08
CA ASN A 110 -1.11 6.12 4.06
C ASN A 110 -1.27 7.60 4.47
N LYS A 111 -2.39 8.21 4.09
CA LYS A 111 -2.59 9.66 4.23
C LYS A 111 -3.18 10.07 5.58
N PHE A 112 -3.74 9.12 6.34
CA PHE A 112 -4.50 9.40 7.57
C PHE A 112 -4.34 8.33 8.64
N ASP A 113 -4.59 7.05 8.32
CA ASP A 113 -4.73 6.04 9.38
C ASP A 113 -3.37 5.70 10.04
N VAL A 114 -2.31 5.50 9.24
CA VAL A 114 -0.95 5.21 9.79
C VAL A 114 -0.43 6.38 10.61
N THR A 115 -0.64 7.62 10.16
CA THR A 115 -0.18 8.80 10.90
C THR A 115 -0.88 8.91 12.26
N ASN A 116 -2.17 8.60 12.33
CA ASN A 116 -2.92 8.57 13.59
C ASN A 116 -2.39 7.50 14.56
N GLU A 117 -2.04 6.31 14.06
CA GLU A 117 -1.45 5.26 14.90
C GLU A 117 -0.05 5.62 15.40
N LEU A 118 0.76 6.30 14.58
CA LEU A 118 2.05 6.84 15.02
C LEU A 118 1.89 7.94 16.07
N ASP A 119 0.87 8.80 15.94
CA ASP A 119 0.55 9.81 16.96
C ASP A 119 0.12 9.18 18.28
N ARG A 120 -0.70 8.11 18.23
CA ARG A 120 -1.04 7.32 19.44
C ARG A 120 0.20 6.69 20.06
N ALA A 121 1.09 6.12 19.25
CA ALA A 121 2.34 5.55 19.74
C ALA A 121 3.24 6.59 20.43
N ARG A 122 3.23 7.83 19.92
CA ARG A 122 3.95 8.96 20.52
C ARG A 122 3.39 9.39 21.88
N LEU A 123 2.10 9.19 22.16
CA LEU A 123 1.54 9.44 23.49
C LEU A 123 2.16 8.51 24.55
N ARG A 124 2.45 7.26 24.18
CA ARG A 124 3.10 6.29 25.06
C ARG A 124 4.62 6.47 25.13
N HIS A 125 5.24 6.92 24.04
CA HIS A 125 6.68 7.16 23.95
C HIS A 125 6.99 8.59 23.45
N PRO A 126 6.85 9.62 24.31
CA PRO A 126 7.02 11.02 23.91
C PRO A 126 8.43 11.37 23.42
N GLN A 127 9.43 10.58 23.80
CA GLN A 127 10.82 10.71 23.37
C GLN A 127 11.05 10.27 21.91
N VAL A 128 10.11 9.54 21.31
CA VAL A 128 10.27 8.98 19.96
C VAL A 128 9.97 10.03 18.90
N LYS A 129 10.92 10.20 17.98
CA LYS A 129 10.78 10.99 16.76
C LYS A 129 10.54 10.06 15.57
N PHE A 130 9.42 10.28 14.89
CA PHE A 130 9.06 9.56 13.68
C PHE A 130 9.47 10.32 12.42
N HIS A 131 10.09 9.61 11.49
CA HIS A 131 10.35 10.05 10.13
C HIS A 131 9.45 9.24 9.20
N TYR A 132 8.38 9.86 8.71
CA TYR A 132 7.39 9.15 7.89
C TYR A 132 7.77 9.20 6.41
N GLY A 133 7.92 8.03 5.81
CA GLY A 133 8.20 7.89 4.39
C GLY A 133 6.96 7.82 3.52
N ARG A 134 7.18 7.79 2.21
CA ARG A 134 6.11 7.58 1.23
C ARG A 134 6.00 6.11 0.82
N HIS A 135 4.81 5.77 0.33
CA HIS A 135 4.50 4.51 -0.35
C HIS A 135 5.38 4.28 -1.61
N PHE A 136 5.32 3.09 -2.20
CA PHE A 136 6.17 2.73 -3.36
C PHE A 136 5.85 3.59 -4.58
N GLY A 137 4.56 3.77 -4.87
CA GLY A 137 4.09 4.61 -5.97
C GLY A 137 4.39 3.99 -7.33
N ILE A 138 4.44 4.83 -8.36
CA ILE A 138 4.81 4.45 -9.72
C ILE A 138 6.30 4.74 -9.91
N THR A 139 7.09 3.70 -10.17
CA THR A 139 8.54 3.81 -10.39
C THR A 139 8.96 3.07 -11.66
N PRO A 140 10.08 3.47 -12.30
CA PRO A 140 10.66 2.71 -13.41
C PRO A 140 10.92 1.25 -13.04
N ALA A 141 11.47 0.98 -11.85
CA ALA A 141 11.75 -0.37 -11.38
C ALA A 141 10.49 -1.27 -11.32
N LEU A 142 9.32 -0.72 -10.96
CA LEU A 142 8.06 -1.46 -10.98
C LEU A 142 7.51 -1.65 -12.39
N LEU A 143 7.75 -0.71 -13.31
CA LEU A 143 7.39 -0.88 -14.73
C LEU A 143 8.23 -1.99 -15.36
N ASP A 144 9.55 -1.92 -15.16
CA ASP A 144 10.51 -2.90 -15.66
C ASP A 144 10.17 -4.31 -15.17
N LEU A 145 9.79 -4.46 -13.89
CA LEU A 145 9.31 -5.72 -13.31
C LEU A 145 8.22 -6.36 -14.19
N TRP A 146 7.18 -5.57 -14.50
CA TRP A 146 6.03 -6.08 -15.26
C TRP A 146 6.35 -6.22 -16.74
N HIS A 147 7.19 -5.36 -17.32
CA HIS A 147 7.67 -5.54 -18.69
C HIS A 147 8.41 -6.87 -18.84
N THR A 148 9.36 -7.18 -17.95
CA THR A 148 10.08 -8.46 -17.96
C THR A 148 9.11 -9.63 -17.84
N ARG A 149 8.13 -9.58 -16.92
CA ARG A 149 7.11 -10.64 -16.80
C ARG A 149 6.26 -10.82 -18.05
N LEU A 150 5.88 -9.72 -18.70
CA LEU A 150 5.09 -9.77 -19.94
C LEU A 150 5.89 -10.31 -21.12
N GLU A 151 7.18 -9.97 -21.22
CA GLU A 151 8.09 -10.50 -22.24
C GLU A 151 8.27 -12.01 -22.10
N GLU A 152 8.36 -12.54 -20.87
CA GLU A 152 8.41 -13.98 -20.62
C GLU A 152 7.18 -14.72 -21.18
N LEU A 153 6.01 -14.08 -21.16
CA LEU A 153 4.77 -14.65 -21.70
C LEU A 153 4.71 -14.73 -23.23
N ASP A 154 5.70 -14.22 -23.95
CA ASP A 154 5.82 -14.44 -25.40
C ASP A 154 6.58 -15.72 -25.75
N ARG A 155 7.25 -16.35 -24.78
CA ARG A 155 7.95 -17.62 -25.00
C ARG A 155 6.96 -18.74 -25.38
N PRO A 156 7.34 -19.69 -26.25
CA PRO A 156 6.45 -20.77 -26.67
C PRO A 156 5.85 -21.60 -25.53
N GLU A 157 6.54 -21.68 -24.40
CA GLU A 157 6.07 -22.34 -23.17
C GLU A 157 4.77 -21.71 -22.64
N TRP A 158 4.67 -20.38 -22.70
CA TRP A 158 3.55 -19.57 -22.20
C TRP A 158 2.65 -19.02 -23.31
N ASN A 159 3.03 -19.23 -24.57
CA ASN A 159 2.26 -18.88 -25.75
C ASN A 159 2.35 -19.97 -26.84
N PRO A 160 1.89 -21.20 -26.56
CA PRO A 160 2.06 -22.33 -27.48
C PRO A 160 1.31 -22.15 -28.81
N ARG A 161 0.28 -21.31 -28.83
CA ARG A 161 -0.49 -20.96 -30.03
C ARG A 161 0.13 -19.81 -30.84
N GLY A 162 1.22 -19.21 -30.38
CA GLY A 162 1.87 -18.07 -31.05
C GLY A 162 0.93 -16.87 -31.23
N ILE A 163 0.05 -16.61 -30.26
CA ILE A 163 -0.91 -15.51 -30.33
C ILE A 163 -0.14 -14.19 -30.25
N ALA A 164 -0.25 -13.37 -31.30
CA ALA A 164 0.43 -12.09 -31.38
C ALA A 164 -0.07 -11.11 -30.29
N ARG A 165 0.77 -10.18 -29.87
CA ARG A 165 0.40 -9.14 -28.90
C ARG A 165 -0.81 -8.31 -29.37
N GLN A 166 -0.92 -8.03 -30.67
CA GLN A 166 -2.06 -7.31 -31.27
C GLN A 166 -3.41 -8.05 -31.19
N ASP A 167 -3.39 -9.36 -30.89
CA ASP A 167 -4.59 -10.19 -30.64
C ASP A 167 -4.74 -10.52 -29.14
N THR A 168 -3.98 -9.83 -28.28
CA THR A 168 -3.92 -10.06 -26.83
C THR A 168 -4.32 -8.81 -26.06
N VAL A 169 -5.23 -8.96 -25.11
CA VAL A 169 -5.65 -7.91 -24.17
C VAL A 169 -4.97 -8.10 -22.81
N LEU A 170 -4.45 -7.01 -22.25
CA LEU A 170 -4.03 -6.99 -20.85
C LEU A 170 -5.24 -6.63 -19.96
N LEU A 171 -5.48 -7.40 -18.91
CA LEU A 171 -6.46 -7.09 -17.88
C LEU A 171 -5.72 -6.75 -16.58
N PHE A 172 -5.54 -5.46 -16.33
CA PHE A 172 -4.84 -4.93 -15.15
C PHE A 172 -5.82 -4.82 -13.97
N VAL A 173 -5.55 -5.53 -12.88
CA VAL A 173 -6.46 -5.69 -11.75
C VAL A 173 -5.87 -5.03 -10.50
N GLY A 174 -6.42 -3.90 -10.10
CA GLY A 174 -6.09 -3.24 -8.85
C GLY A 174 -6.95 -3.73 -7.67
N ARG A 175 -6.50 -3.46 -6.43
CA ARG A 175 -7.35 -3.64 -5.24
C ARG A 175 -8.59 -2.76 -5.27
N GLY A 176 -8.39 -1.49 -5.66
CA GLY A 176 -9.35 -0.41 -5.50
C GLY A 176 -9.21 0.29 -4.15
N SER A 177 -9.59 1.57 -4.10
CA SER A 177 -9.45 2.45 -2.95
C SER A 177 -10.65 3.39 -2.82
N SER A 178 -10.91 3.87 -1.61
CA SER A 178 -11.84 4.97 -1.33
C SER A 178 -11.20 6.36 -1.55
N ASP A 179 -9.99 6.39 -2.10
CA ASP A 179 -9.28 7.58 -2.53
C ASP A 179 -9.20 7.60 -4.08
N PRO A 180 -9.85 8.56 -4.76
CA PRO A 180 -9.79 8.71 -6.21
C PRO A 180 -8.37 8.80 -6.77
N ASP A 181 -7.45 9.43 -6.04
CA ASP A 181 -6.05 9.65 -6.45
C ASP A 181 -5.32 8.31 -6.61
N ALA A 182 -5.47 7.42 -5.61
CA ALA A 182 -4.92 6.07 -5.66
C ALA A 182 -5.54 5.22 -6.78
N ASN A 183 -6.83 5.42 -7.09
CA ASN A 183 -7.47 4.75 -8.22
C ASN A 183 -6.92 5.29 -9.55
N GLY A 184 -6.68 6.59 -9.66
CA GLY A 184 -6.05 7.22 -10.83
C GLY A 184 -4.64 6.70 -11.10
N ASP A 185 -3.84 6.49 -10.06
CA ASP A 185 -2.50 5.90 -10.19
C ASP A 185 -2.53 4.48 -10.77
N VAL A 186 -3.57 3.69 -10.48
CA VAL A 186 -3.75 2.36 -11.10
C VAL A 186 -3.92 2.49 -12.62
N PHE A 187 -4.76 3.42 -13.08
CA PHE A 187 -4.93 3.69 -14.51
C PHE A 187 -3.65 4.24 -15.15
N LYS A 188 -2.93 5.13 -14.44
CA LYS A 188 -1.66 5.68 -14.91
C LYS A 188 -0.62 4.57 -15.08
N MET A 189 -0.47 3.69 -14.09
CA MET A 189 0.44 2.54 -14.16
C MET A 189 0.06 1.59 -15.31
N ALA A 190 -1.22 1.22 -15.42
CA ALA A 190 -1.71 0.36 -16.49
C ALA A 190 -1.45 0.99 -17.87
N ARG A 191 -1.68 2.30 -18.01
CA ARG A 191 -1.41 3.03 -19.25
C ARG A 191 0.08 3.03 -19.59
N MET A 192 0.95 3.36 -18.63
CA MET A 192 2.40 3.37 -18.84
C MET A 192 2.92 1.99 -19.24
N LEU A 193 2.41 0.92 -18.64
CA LEU A 193 2.78 -0.46 -18.98
C LEU A 193 2.37 -0.85 -20.42
N TRP A 194 1.24 -0.31 -20.90
CA TRP A 194 0.71 -0.61 -22.23
C TRP A 194 1.37 0.19 -23.36
N GLU A 195 1.75 1.45 -23.12
CA GLU A 195 2.36 2.30 -24.13
C GLU A 195 3.64 1.65 -24.70
N GLY A 196 3.70 1.49 -26.02
CA GLY A 196 4.84 0.84 -26.70
C GLY A 196 4.92 -0.69 -26.55
N SER A 197 3.98 -1.33 -25.84
CA SER A 197 4.01 -2.77 -25.59
C SER A 197 3.59 -3.64 -26.79
N GLY A 198 2.83 -3.10 -27.74
CA GLY A 198 2.27 -3.83 -28.87
C GLY A 198 1.06 -4.71 -28.54
N TYR A 199 0.59 -4.73 -27.28
CA TYR A 199 -0.68 -5.37 -26.92
C TYR A 199 -1.87 -4.61 -27.49
N GLN A 200 -2.95 -5.32 -27.84
CA GLN A 200 -4.13 -4.74 -28.47
C GLN A 200 -4.72 -3.57 -27.67
N THR A 201 -4.88 -3.78 -26.37
CA THR A 201 -5.32 -2.76 -25.40
C THR A 201 -4.96 -3.20 -23.97
N VAL A 202 -5.16 -2.30 -23.02
CA VAL A 202 -5.20 -2.60 -21.59
C VAL A 202 -6.55 -2.19 -21.00
N GLU A 203 -7.25 -3.15 -20.42
CA GLU A 203 -8.44 -2.91 -19.62
C GLU A 203 -8.06 -2.90 -18.15
N THR A 204 -8.51 -1.87 -17.43
CA THR A 204 -8.24 -1.71 -16.00
C THR A 204 -9.51 -1.92 -15.20
N CYS A 205 -9.43 -2.74 -14.16
CA CYS A 205 -10.54 -3.04 -13.28
C CYS A 205 -10.07 -3.29 -11.85
N PHE A 206 -11.03 -3.52 -10.95
CA PHE A 206 -10.77 -3.61 -9.53
C PHE A 206 -11.47 -4.81 -8.90
N ILE A 207 -10.80 -5.49 -7.97
CA ILE A 207 -11.41 -6.60 -7.23
C ILE A 207 -12.25 -6.11 -6.03
N GLY A 208 -12.03 -4.88 -5.56
CA GLY A 208 -12.63 -4.29 -4.36
C GLY A 208 -12.86 -2.79 -4.49
N ILE A 209 -13.64 -2.23 -3.54
CA ILE A 209 -13.86 -0.80 -3.22
C ILE A 209 -14.33 0.14 -4.35
N THR A 210 -13.71 0.13 -5.53
CA THR A 210 -14.01 1.04 -6.64
C THR A 210 -14.47 0.26 -7.87
N HIS A 211 -14.96 0.99 -8.87
CA HIS A 211 -15.45 0.46 -10.13
C HIS A 211 -14.52 0.84 -11.29
N PRO A 212 -14.53 0.09 -12.43
CA PRO A 212 -15.32 -1.11 -12.71
C PRO A 212 -14.80 -2.36 -11.98
N ARG A 213 -15.70 -3.26 -11.55
CA ARG A 213 -15.33 -4.53 -10.90
C ARG A 213 -14.76 -5.55 -11.89
N LEU A 214 -14.07 -6.57 -11.38
CA LEU A 214 -13.34 -7.56 -12.18
C LEU A 214 -14.21 -8.22 -13.27
N GLU A 215 -15.43 -8.60 -12.93
CA GLU A 215 -16.39 -9.23 -13.85
C GLU A 215 -16.71 -8.31 -15.05
N GLU A 216 -16.88 -7.02 -14.78
CA GLU A 216 -17.06 -5.99 -15.80
C GLU A 216 -15.77 -5.74 -16.60
N GLY A 217 -14.60 -5.86 -15.94
CA GLY A 217 -13.30 -5.85 -16.61
C GLY A 217 -13.17 -6.94 -17.67
N PHE A 218 -13.53 -8.18 -17.34
CA PHE A 218 -13.56 -9.28 -18.30
C PHE A 218 -14.59 -9.06 -19.41
N ARG A 219 -15.79 -8.56 -19.08
CA ARG A 219 -16.81 -8.22 -20.08
C ARG A 219 -16.27 -7.20 -21.09
N ARG A 220 -15.62 -6.14 -20.61
CA ARG A 220 -15.00 -5.10 -21.45
C ARG A 220 -13.84 -5.63 -22.28
N ALA A 221 -12.95 -6.44 -21.68
CA ALA A 221 -11.83 -7.06 -22.39
C ALA A 221 -12.29 -7.92 -23.59
N ARG A 222 -13.42 -8.62 -23.47
CA ARG A 222 -14.00 -9.41 -24.56
C ARG A 222 -14.54 -8.59 -25.72
N LEU A 223 -14.88 -7.31 -25.53
CA LEU A 223 -15.39 -6.45 -26.61
C LEU A 223 -14.36 -6.19 -27.71
N TYR A 224 -13.07 -6.42 -27.45
CA TYR A 224 -11.99 -6.34 -28.42
C TYR A 224 -11.80 -7.64 -29.23
N GLU A 225 -12.65 -8.65 -28.99
CA GLU A 225 -12.58 -9.98 -29.60
C GLU A 225 -11.17 -10.61 -29.52
N PRO A 226 -10.52 -10.62 -28.33
CA PRO A 226 -9.15 -11.08 -28.21
C PRO A 226 -9.04 -12.60 -28.36
N LYS A 227 -7.90 -13.06 -28.85
CA LYS A 227 -7.52 -14.48 -28.81
C LYS A 227 -6.88 -14.87 -27.48
N ARG A 228 -6.31 -13.89 -26.76
CA ARG A 228 -5.67 -14.06 -25.45
C ARG A 228 -5.98 -12.90 -24.50
N ILE A 229 -6.23 -13.21 -23.23
CA ILE A 229 -6.31 -12.24 -22.13
C ILE A 229 -5.23 -12.59 -21.11
N ILE A 230 -4.37 -11.63 -20.79
CA ILE A 230 -3.37 -11.76 -19.71
C ILE A 230 -3.91 -11.00 -18.49
N VAL A 231 -4.17 -11.70 -17.40
CA VAL A 231 -4.66 -11.13 -16.14
C VAL A 231 -3.48 -10.77 -15.26
N LEU A 232 -3.41 -9.49 -14.86
CA LEU A 232 -2.33 -8.90 -14.07
C LEU A 232 -2.86 -8.37 -12.73
N PRO A 233 -2.81 -9.18 -11.66
CA PRO A 233 -3.05 -8.71 -10.30
C PRO A 233 -1.92 -7.79 -9.85
N TYR A 234 -2.19 -6.50 -9.72
CA TYR A 234 -1.22 -5.51 -9.24
C TYR A 234 -1.17 -5.46 -7.71
N PHE A 235 -0.52 -6.46 -7.11
CA PHE A 235 -0.42 -6.66 -5.67
C PHE A 235 1.03 -6.98 -5.25
N LEU A 236 1.41 -6.57 -4.04
CA LEU A 236 2.71 -6.93 -3.46
C LEU A 236 2.76 -8.40 -3.04
N PHE A 237 1.73 -8.85 -2.30
CA PHE A 237 1.68 -10.17 -1.71
C PHE A 237 0.35 -10.86 -2.03
N THR A 238 0.35 -12.18 -1.89
CA THR A 238 -0.85 -13.00 -2.02
C THR A 238 -1.86 -12.70 -0.91
N GLY A 239 -3.03 -13.35 -1.00
CA GLY A 239 -4.06 -13.29 0.03
C GLY A 239 -5.46 -13.51 -0.55
N ALA A 240 -6.49 -13.28 0.26
CA ALA A 240 -7.87 -13.57 -0.12
C ALA A 240 -8.31 -12.89 -1.43
N LEU A 241 -7.88 -11.64 -1.68
CA LEU A 241 -8.25 -10.92 -2.91
C LEU A 241 -7.55 -11.49 -4.15
N VAL A 242 -6.25 -11.79 -4.07
CA VAL A 242 -5.48 -12.39 -5.17
C VAL A 242 -6.06 -13.78 -5.51
N LYS A 243 -6.37 -14.59 -4.49
CA LYS A 243 -7.06 -15.88 -4.64
C LYS A 243 -8.43 -15.72 -5.31
N LYS A 244 -9.18 -14.67 -4.96
CA LYS A 244 -10.47 -14.37 -5.61
C LYS A 244 -10.31 -14.01 -7.09
N ILE A 245 -9.32 -13.19 -7.45
CA ILE A 245 -9.03 -12.86 -8.87
C ILE A 245 -8.70 -14.14 -9.65
N PHE A 246 -7.88 -15.01 -9.06
CA PHE A 246 -7.55 -16.30 -9.64
C PHE A 246 -8.79 -17.16 -9.92
N MET A 247 -9.65 -17.35 -8.91
CA MET A 247 -10.89 -18.15 -9.05
C MET A 247 -11.80 -17.59 -10.13
N ILE A 248 -12.03 -16.27 -10.16
CA ILE A 248 -12.85 -15.65 -11.20
C ILE A 248 -12.22 -15.85 -12.58
N THR A 249 -10.89 -15.73 -12.70
CA THR A 249 -10.20 -15.98 -13.96
C THR A 249 -10.41 -17.43 -14.43
N ALA A 250 -10.45 -18.40 -13.51
CA ALA A 250 -10.68 -19.81 -13.82
C ALA A 250 -12.08 -20.03 -14.40
N GLU A 251 -13.08 -19.45 -13.74
CA GLU A 251 -14.46 -19.47 -14.20
C GLU A 251 -14.60 -18.81 -15.59
N GLN A 252 -13.90 -17.69 -15.83
CA GLN A 252 -13.92 -17.05 -17.15
C GLN A 252 -13.28 -17.93 -18.23
N GLN A 253 -12.21 -18.66 -17.93
CA GLN A 253 -11.59 -19.57 -18.89
C GLN A 253 -12.51 -20.75 -19.24
N GLU A 254 -13.26 -21.27 -18.28
CA GLU A 254 -14.28 -22.31 -18.50
C GLU A 254 -15.43 -21.81 -19.38
N LEU A 255 -15.91 -20.59 -19.15
CA LEU A 255 -17.01 -20.00 -19.90
C LEU A 255 -16.64 -19.61 -21.34
N TYR A 256 -15.36 -19.29 -21.59
CA TYR A 256 -14.87 -18.81 -22.89
C TYR A 256 -13.63 -19.61 -23.34
N PRO A 257 -13.79 -20.89 -23.71
CA PRO A 257 -12.67 -21.79 -24.00
C PRO A 257 -11.83 -21.38 -25.24
N ASP A 258 -12.41 -20.60 -26.16
CA ASP A 258 -11.70 -20.13 -27.36
C ASP A 258 -10.64 -19.06 -27.06
N ILE A 259 -10.82 -18.32 -25.95
CA ILE A 259 -9.92 -17.26 -25.50
C ILE A 259 -8.88 -17.88 -24.54
N SER A 260 -7.60 -17.73 -24.86
CA SER A 260 -6.53 -18.12 -23.91
C SER A 260 -6.52 -17.16 -22.74
N MET A 261 -6.64 -17.66 -21.51
CA MET A 261 -6.42 -16.87 -20.31
C MET A 261 -5.10 -17.27 -19.67
N VAL A 262 -4.29 -16.26 -19.37
CA VAL A 262 -3.01 -16.41 -18.69
C VAL A 262 -3.05 -15.56 -17.44
N TYR A 263 -2.72 -16.16 -16.29
CA TYR A 263 -2.71 -15.48 -15.00
C TYR A 263 -1.28 -15.24 -14.54
N LEU A 264 -0.93 -13.98 -14.30
CA LEU A 264 0.34 -13.61 -13.67
C LEU A 264 0.20 -13.59 -12.14
N PRO A 265 1.22 -14.03 -11.39
CA PRO A 265 1.23 -13.95 -9.94
C PRO A 265 1.43 -12.50 -9.48
N GLU A 266 1.17 -12.25 -8.21
CA GLU A 266 1.56 -11.01 -7.53
C GLU A 266 3.10 -10.76 -7.61
N MET A 267 3.55 -9.59 -7.17
CA MET A 267 4.98 -9.23 -7.24
C MET A 267 5.87 -10.12 -6.36
N GLY A 268 5.40 -10.46 -5.15
CA GLY A 268 6.14 -11.31 -4.21
C GLY A 268 7.42 -10.65 -3.68
N LEU A 269 8.48 -11.43 -3.48
CA LEU A 269 9.79 -10.96 -3.00
C LEU A 269 10.73 -10.61 -4.17
N HIS A 270 10.29 -9.72 -5.06
CA HIS A 270 11.06 -9.37 -6.25
C HIS A 270 12.22 -8.40 -5.94
N PRO A 271 13.43 -8.56 -6.53
CA PRO A 271 14.58 -7.67 -6.35
C PRO A 271 14.29 -6.17 -6.44
N GLN A 272 13.54 -5.78 -7.47
CA GLN A 272 13.18 -4.38 -7.73
C GLN A 272 12.34 -3.79 -6.58
N LEU A 273 11.60 -4.59 -5.81
CA LEU A 273 10.88 -4.09 -4.64
C LEU A 273 11.83 -3.73 -3.50
N PHE A 274 12.93 -4.47 -3.32
CA PHE A 274 13.95 -4.13 -2.33
C PHE A 274 14.71 -2.85 -2.71
N GLN A 275 14.95 -2.64 -4.01
CA GLN A 275 15.53 -1.38 -4.52
C GLN A 275 14.59 -0.19 -4.26
N VAL A 276 13.31 -0.32 -4.62
CA VAL A 276 12.31 0.73 -4.32
C VAL A 276 12.19 0.98 -2.83
N LEU A 277 12.18 -0.07 -2.00
CA LEU A 277 12.16 0.08 -0.55
C LEU A 277 13.40 0.86 -0.05
N ARG A 278 14.58 0.51 -0.55
CA ARG A 278 15.84 1.18 -0.20
C ARG A 278 15.80 2.67 -0.57
N GLU A 279 15.31 3.02 -1.75
CA GLU A 279 15.12 4.41 -2.16
C GLU A 279 14.19 5.17 -1.20
N ARG A 280 13.01 4.59 -0.90
CA ARG A 280 12.03 5.18 0.02
C ARG A 280 12.60 5.38 1.42
N GLU A 281 13.43 4.45 1.85
CA GLU A 281 14.11 4.55 3.11
C GLU A 281 15.15 5.67 3.14
N ILE A 282 16.01 5.76 2.12
CA ILE A 282 17.01 6.82 2.00
C ILE A 282 16.33 8.19 1.96
N GLU A 283 15.27 8.35 1.16
CA GLU A 283 14.44 9.57 1.12
C GLU A 283 13.95 9.94 2.52
N THR A 284 13.49 8.95 3.29
CA THR A 284 12.96 9.14 4.64
C THR A 284 14.04 9.51 5.65
N GLN A 285 15.21 8.87 5.56
CA GLN A 285 16.35 9.18 6.42
C GLN A 285 16.88 10.60 6.19
N LEU A 286 16.90 11.04 4.93
CA LEU A 286 17.38 12.36 4.53
C LEU A 286 16.32 13.47 4.61
N GLY A 287 15.06 13.13 4.93
CA GLY A 287 13.96 14.11 4.96
C GLY A 287 13.59 14.66 3.59
N GLN A 288 13.80 13.88 2.53
CA GLN A 288 13.59 14.25 1.12
C GLN A 288 12.28 13.68 0.55
N VAL A 289 11.35 13.27 1.41
CA VAL A 289 10.08 12.65 1.00
C VAL A 289 9.24 13.65 0.22
N GLN A 290 8.96 13.34 -1.05
CA GLN A 290 8.09 14.13 -1.92
C GLN A 290 6.75 13.42 -2.14
N MET A 291 5.66 14.04 -1.69
CA MET A 291 4.30 13.53 -1.85
C MET A 291 3.52 14.43 -2.81
N ASN A 292 2.85 13.83 -3.80
CA ASN A 292 1.87 14.56 -4.61
C ASN A 292 0.61 14.80 -3.75
N CYS A 293 0.53 15.97 -3.15
CA CYS A 293 -0.56 16.33 -2.24
C CYS A 293 -1.52 17.37 -2.81
N GLU A 294 -1.33 17.83 -4.05
CA GLU A 294 -2.14 18.90 -4.63
C GLU A 294 -3.62 18.49 -4.76
N MET A 295 -3.87 17.24 -5.19
CA MET A 295 -5.22 16.67 -5.31
C MET A 295 -5.64 15.83 -4.09
N CYS A 296 -4.88 15.86 -3.00
CA CYS A 296 -5.17 15.04 -1.83
C CYS A 296 -6.42 15.57 -1.09
N LYS A 297 -7.53 14.84 -1.16
CA LYS A 297 -8.80 15.24 -0.52
C LYS A 297 -8.67 15.48 1.00
N PHE A 298 -7.79 14.74 1.68
CA PHE A 298 -7.52 14.92 3.11
C PHE A 298 -6.84 16.27 3.39
N ARG A 299 -5.87 16.68 2.55
CA ARG A 299 -5.23 18.00 2.66
C ARG A 299 -6.22 19.11 2.37
N LEU A 300 -7.02 18.98 1.31
CA LEU A 300 -8.03 19.96 0.95
C LEU A 300 -9.06 20.15 2.08
N ALA A 301 -9.48 19.07 2.73
CA ALA A 301 -10.37 19.14 3.88
C ALA A 301 -9.71 19.81 5.10
N ALA A 302 -8.46 19.48 5.42
CA ALA A 302 -7.73 20.11 6.52
C ALA A 302 -7.54 21.62 6.33
N VAL A 303 -7.21 22.06 5.10
CA VAL A 303 -7.11 23.49 4.76
C VAL A 303 -8.48 24.17 4.73
N GLY A 304 -9.52 23.48 4.26
CA GLY A 304 -10.88 24.03 4.19
C GLY A 304 -11.57 24.17 5.56
N GLN A 305 -11.18 23.38 6.56
CA GLN A 305 -11.72 23.44 7.93
C GLN A 305 -10.90 24.32 8.88
N GLY A 306 -9.71 24.78 8.48
CA GLY A 306 -8.83 25.64 9.28
C GLY A 306 -8.36 26.86 8.49
N GLY A 307 -8.95 28.02 8.75
CA GLY A 307 -8.47 29.29 8.20
C GLY A 307 -7.00 29.55 8.55
N HIS A 308 -6.27 30.12 7.59
CA HIS A 308 -5.09 30.97 7.79
C HIS A 308 -4.22 30.67 9.03
N HIS A 309 -3.53 29.53 9.06
CA HIS A 309 -2.28 29.44 9.83
C HIS A 309 -1.14 29.98 8.96
N HIS A 310 -1.04 31.31 8.89
CA HIS A 310 0.20 31.96 8.51
C HIS A 310 1.26 31.60 9.56
N HIS A 311 2.24 30.77 9.17
CA HIS A 311 3.53 30.76 9.85
C HIS A 311 4.28 32.01 9.37
N ASP A 312 3.94 33.17 9.96
CA ASP A 312 4.81 34.34 9.84
C ASP A 312 6.08 34.06 10.65
N HIS A 313 7.14 33.73 9.94
CA HIS A 313 8.50 33.85 10.45
C HIS A 313 8.84 35.34 10.55
N ALA A 314 8.43 35.98 11.63
CA ALA A 314 9.02 37.25 12.04
C ALA A 314 10.32 36.95 12.80
N HIS A 315 11.44 37.11 12.09
CA HIS A 315 12.73 37.36 12.71
C HIS A 315 12.80 38.81 13.20
N ASP A 316 13.62 38.98 14.24
CA ASP A 316 14.30 40.20 14.70
C ASP A 316 13.90 40.81 16.06
N ASP A 317 14.99 41.00 16.82
CA ASP A 317 15.30 42.03 17.82
C ASP A 317 14.96 41.83 19.31
N HIS A 318 15.98 41.32 20.00
CA HIS A 318 16.67 41.97 21.13
C HIS A 318 15.88 42.97 22.03
N ALA A 319 15.67 42.51 23.27
CA ALA A 319 16.23 43.09 24.50
C ALA A 319 15.32 43.82 25.52
N HIS A 320 15.65 43.50 26.78
CA HIS A 320 15.66 44.32 28.00
C HIS A 320 14.46 44.40 28.99
N HIS A 321 14.82 43.98 30.22
CA HIS A 321 14.60 44.60 31.54
C HIS A 321 13.40 44.20 32.44
N HIS A 322 13.79 43.89 33.68
CA HIS A 322 13.04 43.74 34.92
C HIS A 322 12.30 45.04 35.32
N ASP A 323 11.14 44.95 36.00
CA ASP A 323 11.04 45.29 37.43
C ASP A 323 9.69 44.88 38.07
N HIS A 324 9.71 44.66 39.39
CA HIS A 324 8.60 44.30 40.27
C HIS A 324 7.78 45.51 40.76
N SER A 325 6.49 45.32 41.08
CA SER A 325 5.84 45.96 42.24
C SER A 325 4.51 45.30 42.62
N ASP A 326 4.18 45.45 43.90
CA ASP A 326 3.33 44.65 44.78
C ASP A 326 1.79 44.81 44.66
N SER A 327 1.08 43.67 44.79
CA SER A 327 -0.08 43.32 45.64
C SER A 327 -1.30 44.25 45.86
N PRO A 328 -2.41 43.81 46.50
CA PRO A 328 -3.04 42.47 46.52
C PRO A 328 -4.58 42.54 46.32
N ARG A 329 -5.24 41.52 45.76
CA ARG A 329 -6.63 41.19 46.18
C ARG A 329 -6.88 39.68 46.21
N SER A 330 -7.26 39.27 47.41
CA SER A 330 -7.87 38.01 47.82
C SER A 330 -9.03 37.58 46.91
N HIS A 331 -9.19 36.28 46.69
CA HIS A 331 -10.23 35.48 47.36
C HIS A 331 -10.02 33.99 47.07
N SER A 332 -9.89 33.24 48.16
CA SER A 332 -10.06 31.79 48.26
C SER A 332 -11.46 31.37 47.80
N HIS A 333 -11.58 30.24 47.11
CA HIS A 333 -12.41 29.11 47.55
C HIS A 333 -12.12 27.89 46.66
N ASN A 334 -11.61 26.83 47.29
CA ASN A 334 -11.74 25.45 46.84
C ASN A 334 -13.09 24.94 47.38
N PRO A 335 -13.84 24.10 46.65
CA PRO A 335 -13.73 22.70 47.00
C PRO A 335 -13.75 21.75 45.78
N SER A 336 -12.84 20.79 45.85
CA SER A 336 -13.00 19.40 45.47
C SER A 336 -14.42 18.95 45.09
N HIS A 337 -14.60 18.61 43.81
CA HIS A 337 -15.46 17.51 43.40
C HIS A 337 -14.69 16.67 42.39
N GLY A 338 -14.34 15.45 42.81
CA GLY A 338 -13.86 14.42 41.91
C GLY A 338 -15.07 13.74 41.28
N ASP A 339 -15.24 13.92 39.98
CA ASP A 339 -16.10 13.07 39.18
C ASP A 339 -15.24 12.24 38.22
N ARG A 340 -15.16 10.96 38.54
CA ARG A 340 -14.61 9.91 37.69
C ARG A 340 -15.62 9.69 36.56
N HIS A 341 -15.37 10.26 35.39
CA HIS A 341 -16.04 9.80 34.17
C HIS A 341 -15.43 8.47 33.73
N ALA A 342 -16.03 7.38 34.24
CA ALA A 342 -15.87 6.06 33.65
C ALA A 342 -16.60 6.07 32.31
N HIS A 343 -15.86 6.19 31.21
CA HIS A 343 -16.39 5.86 29.89
C HIS A 343 -16.41 4.34 29.78
N SER A 344 -17.57 3.74 30.07
CA SER A 344 -17.88 2.38 29.61
C SER A 344 -18.04 2.44 28.10
N HIS A 345 -17.00 2.05 27.37
CA HIS A 345 -17.18 1.68 25.97
C HIS A 345 -17.88 0.32 25.97
N ASP A 346 -19.19 0.36 25.73
CA ASP A 346 -19.97 -0.82 25.37
C ASP A 346 -19.31 -1.46 24.15
N HIS A 347 -18.71 -2.61 24.37
CA HIS A 347 -18.29 -3.51 23.31
C HIS A 347 -19.56 -4.02 22.62
N ALA A 348 -19.95 -3.33 21.55
CA ALA A 348 -20.96 -3.84 20.65
C ALA A 348 -20.49 -5.19 20.11
N HIS A 349 -21.15 -6.25 20.57
CA HIS A 349 -21.03 -7.59 20.05
C HIS A 349 -21.39 -7.56 18.55
N SER A 350 -20.39 -7.66 17.68
CA SER A 350 -20.60 -7.81 16.25
C SER A 350 -21.09 -9.24 15.99
N HIS A 351 -22.40 -9.39 15.81
CA HIS A 351 -22.97 -10.55 15.16
C HIS A 351 -22.47 -10.60 13.71
N ASP A 352 -21.98 -11.78 13.30
CA ASP A 352 -21.57 -12.13 11.94
C ASP A 352 -22.74 -11.99 10.96
N HIS A 353 -22.92 -10.78 10.44
CA HIS A 353 -23.48 -10.58 9.12
C HIS A 353 -22.32 -10.24 8.19
N PRO A 354 -22.27 -10.79 6.96
CA PRO A 354 -21.27 -10.36 5.99
C PRO A 354 -21.47 -8.85 5.80
N ALA A 355 -20.52 -8.06 6.26
CA ALA A 355 -20.59 -6.62 6.14
C ALA A 355 -20.81 -6.28 4.67
N SER A 356 -21.97 -5.71 4.35
CA SER A 356 -22.31 -5.29 2.99
C SER A 356 -21.24 -4.32 2.51
N ASP A 357 -20.53 -4.62 1.41
CA ASP A 357 -19.52 -3.71 0.84
C ASP A 357 -20.21 -2.36 0.59
N PRO A 358 -19.85 -1.30 1.34
CA PRO A 358 -20.53 -0.01 1.24
C PRO A 358 -20.29 0.69 -0.11
N TYR A 359 -19.42 0.12 -0.95
CA TYR A 359 -19.14 0.57 -2.30
C TYR A 359 -19.56 -0.45 -3.37
N ALA A 360 -20.38 -1.45 -2.99
CA ALA A 360 -20.94 -2.42 -3.93
C ALA A 360 -21.78 -1.70 -5.00
N GLU A 361 -22.67 -0.82 -4.55
CA GLU A 361 -23.56 -0.06 -5.42
C GLU A 361 -22.84 1.14 -6.06
N PRO A 362 -22.76 1.24 -7.40
CA PRO A 362 -22.05 2.32 -8.08
C PRO A 362 -22.52 3.72 -7.70
N GLU A 363 -23.83 3.92 -7.54
CA GLU A 363 -24.39 5.22 -7.16
C GLU A 363 -23.91 5.67 -5.78
N GLN A 364 -23.95 4.77 -4.79
CA GLN A 364 -23.46 5.05 -3.44
C GLN A 364 -21.96 5.31 -3.43
N TYR A 365 -21.19 4.56 -4.24
CA TYR A 365 -19.76 4.81 -4.43
C TYR A 365 -19.51 6.24 -4.91
N HIS A 366 -20.19 6.71 -5.96
CA HIS A 366 -19.98 8.05 -6.52
C HIS A 366 -20.32 9.16 -5.53
N GLN A 367 -21.32 8.97 -4.67
CA GLN A 367 -21.68 9.93 -3.62
C GLN A 367 -20.63 10.00 -2.50
N ARG A 368 -19.95 8.89 -2.19
CA ARG A 368 -19.02 8.78 -1.05
C ARG A 368 -17.57 9.07 -1.40
N ILE A 369 -17.13 8.88 -2.64
CA ILE A 369 -15.70 8.78 -2.96
C ILE A 369 -14.88 10.04 -2.67
N TRP A 370 -15.50 11.23 -2.70
CA TRP A 370 -14.85 12.50 -2.36
C TRP A 370 -15.00 12.91 -0.89
N GLN A 371 -15.79 12.18 -0.11
CA GLN A 371 -15.98 12.46 1.31
C GLN A 371 -14.73 12.03 2.10
N VAL A 372 -14.40 12.84 3.11
CA VAL A 372 -13.37 12.55 4.11
C VAL A 372 -14.08 12.02 5.37
N PRO A 373 -13.49 11.03 6.07
CA PRO A 373 -14.11 10.39 7.24
C PRO A 373 -14.37 11.32 8.42
#